data_AF-A0AAU3QI08-F1
#
_entry.id   AF-A0AAU3QI08-F1
#
_cell.length_a   1.000
_cell.length_b   1.000
_cell.length_c   1.000
_cell.angle_alpha   90.00
_cell.angle_beta   90.00
_cell.angle_gamma   90.00
#
_symmetry.space_group_name_H-M   'P 1'
#
loop_
_entity.id
_entity.type
_entity.pdbx_description
1 polymer ?
#
loop_
_entity_poly.entity_id
_entity_poly.type
_entity_poly.pdbx_seq_one_letter_code
_entity_poly.pdbx_strand_id
1 'polypeptide(L)'
;MHTAQSVTSGDPRLSWSSTETGRAPRLQHRRDGILPAVAAALSVRGETLTCTAGKGDQPPVLHPLVQDFLDTLPSSRRERFTGRCPEAILLSRQLTAAESTRSKRAQRKPLTNGEARRALKHSRLTARRIREDGDPMHGSYAPPCRSCTAMLAHFGVRPVDLTTTGAATAAEKG
;
A
#
# COMPACT_ATOMS: atom_id res chain seq x y z
N MET A 1 8.29 36.17 -61.99
CA MET A 1 7.16 36.45 -61.10
C MET A 1 6.88 35.19 -60.29
N HIS A 2 7.21 35.18 -59.00
CA HIS A 2 6.92 34.06 -58.10
C HIS A 2 6.10 34.60 -56.93
N THR A 3 4.85 34.15 -56.87
CA THR A 3 3.89 34.46 -55.81
C THR A 3 4.13 33.50 -54.64
N ALA A 4 4.50 34.05 -53.48
CA ALA A 4 4.55 33.31 -52.23
C ALA A 4 3.13 33.21 -51.64
N GLN A 5 2.60 31.99 -51.48
CA GLN A 5 1.39 31.75 -50.69
C GLN A 5 1.77 31.58 -49.22
N SER A 6 1.27 32.48 -48.38
CA SER A 6 1.41 32.43 -46.93
C SER A 6 0.36 31.47 -46.36
N VAL A 7 0.80 30.32 -45.84
CA VAL A 7 -0.07 29.41 -45.09
C VAL A 7 -0.06 29.88 -43.63
N THR A 8 -1.15 30.50 -43.18
CA THR A 8 -1.37 30.84 -41.77
C THR A 8 -1.57 29.55 -40.96
N SER A 9 -0.50 29.03 -40.39
CA SER A 9 -0.57 27.94 -39.42
C SER A 9 -1.18 28.45 -38.12
N GLY A 10 -2.46 28.13 -37.88
CA GLY A 10 -3.12 28.39 -36.59
C GLY A 10 -2.45 27.65 -35.43
N ASP A 11 -2.70 28.11 -34.20
CA ASP A 11 -2.12 27.52 -32.98
C ASP A 11 -2.57 26.06 -32.82
N PRO A 12 -1.63 25.09 -32.85
CA PRO A 12 -1.94 23.66 -32.79
C PRO A 12 -2.68 23.24 -31.52
N ARG A 13 -2.64 24.07 -30.46
CA ARG A 13 -3.32 23.79 -29.18
C ARG A 13 -4.84 23.84 -29.27
N LEU A 14 -5.41 24.48 -30.30
CA LEU A 14 -6.86 24.50 -30.52
C LEU A 14 -7.43 23.11 -30.86
N SER A 15 -6.59 22.17 -31.30
CA SER A 15 -7.00 20.78 -31.57
C SER A 15 -7.17 19.92 -30.31
N TRP A 16 -6.55 20.34 -29.18
CA TRP A 16 -6.56 19.55 -27.93
C TRP A 16 -7.91 19.56 -27.20
N SER A 17 -8.78 20.51 -27.54
CA SER A 17 -10.12 20.67 -26.95
C SER A 17 -11.19 19.80 -27.63
N SER A 18 -10.81 18.96 -28.60
CA SER A 18 -11.76 18.14 -29.35
C SER A 18 -12.46 17.14 -28.43
N THR A 19 -13.78 17.24 -28.31
CA THR A 19 -14.65 16.36 -27.50
C THR A 19 -14.92 15.01 -28.18
N GLU A 20 -14.03 14.61 -29.10
CA GLU A 20 -14.15 13.34 -29.80
C GLU A 20 -13.80 12.23 -28.82
N THR A 21 -14.75 11.31 -28.61
CA THR A 21 -14.57 10.16 -27.73
C THR A 21 -13.64 9.15 -28.41
N GLY A 22 -12.36 9.50 -28.51
CA GLY A 22 -11.34 8.70 -29.12
C GLY A 22 -11.22 7.36 -28.41
N ARG A 23 -11.20 6.28 -29.20
CA ARG A 23 -10.93 4.93 -28.69
C ARG A 23 -9.62 4.94 -27.90
N ALA A 24 -9.66 4.45 -26.66
CA ALA A 24 -8.46 4.35 -25.84
C ALA A 24 -7.32 3.65 -26.61
N PRO A 25 -6.10 4.22 -26.63
CA PRO A 25 -4.99 3.65 -27.36
C PRO A 25 -4.68 2.25 -26.83
N ARG A 26 -4.37 1.31 -27.76
CA ARG A 26 -4.02 -0.06 -27.39
C ARG A 26 -2.69 -0.07 -26.64
N LEU A 27 -2.68 -0.65 -25.44
CA LEU A 27 -1.46 -0.89 -24.65
C LEU A 27 -0.56 -1.87 -25.41
N GLN A 28 0.55 -1.37 -25.95
CA GLN A 28 1.54 -2.18 -26.66
C GLN A 28 2.45 -2.98 -25.71
N HIS A 29 2.59 -2.51 -24.47
CA HIS A 29 3.39 -3.15 -23.42
C HIS A 29 2.64 -3.16 -22.09
N ARG A 30 2.83 -4.22 -21.29
CA ARG A 30 2.36 -4.27 -19.90
C ARG A 30 3.09 -3.19 -19.10
N ARG A 31 2.34 -2.35 -18.39
CA ARG A 31 2.87 -1.26 -17.56
C ARG A 31 3.11 -1.74 -16.14
N ASP A 32 3.89 -2.81 -16.00
CA ASP A 32 4.24 -3.38 -14.69
C ASP A 32 4.91 -2.34 -13.78
N GLY A 33 5.54 -1.32 -14.36
CA GLY A 33 6.16 -0.20 -13.65
C GLY A 33 5.25 0.96 -13.27
N ILE A 34 3.93 0.97 -13.58
CA ILE A 34 3.02 2.08 -13.21
C ILE A 34 2.17 1.76 -11.98
N LEU A 35 1.69 0.53 -11.86
CA LEU A 35 0.85 0.12 -10.72
C LEU A 35 1.71 -0.23 -9.49
N PRO A 36 1.27 0.06 -8.26
CA PRO A 36 1.89 -0.53 -7.07
C PRO A 36 1.66 -2.04 -7.09
N ALA A 37 2.60 -2.83 -6.56
CA ALA A 37 2.51 -4.30 -6.66
C ALA A 37 1.40 -4.92 -5.79
N VAL A 38 1.08 -4.29 -4.66
CA VAL A 38 0.18 -4.80 -3.62
C VAL A 38 -0.57 -3.63 -2.95
N ALA A 39 -1.84 -3.83 -2.62
CA ALA A 39 -2.58 -3.04 -1.65
C ALA A 39 -2.88 -3.85 -0.40
N ALA A 40 -2.92 -3.19 0.76
CA ALA A 40 -3.30 -3.84 2.01
C ALA A 40 -4.34 -3.02 2.78
N ALA A 41 -5.05 -3.74 3.64
CA ALA A 41 -5.96 -3.20 4.62
C ALA A 41 -5.60 -3.73 6.01
N LEU A 42 -5.47 -2.83 6.98
CA LEU A 42 -5.24 -3.11 8.39
C LEU A 42 -6.52 -2.75 9.14
N SER A 43 -7.10 -3.71 9.84
CA SER A 43 -8.23 -3.51 10.74
C SER A 43 -7.75 -3.53 12.19
N VAL A 44 -8.06 -2.47 12.94
CA VAL A 44 -7.70 -2.29 14.35
C VAL A 44 -8.93 -1.79 15.08
N ARG A 45 -9.49 -2.59 15.99
CA ARG A 45 -10.63 -2.21 16.86
C ARG A 45 -11.84 -1.61 16.10
N GLY A 46 -12.11 -2.09 14.89
CA GLY A 46 -13.23 -1.62 14.06
C GLY A 46 -12.85 -0.51 13.07
N GLU A 47 -11.70 0.13 13.23
CA GLU A 47 -11.16 1.07 12.24
C GLU A 47 -10.39 0.32 11.15
N THR A 48 -10.47 0.80 9.90
CA THR A 48 -9.77 0.22 8.76
C THR A 48 -8.88 1.27 8.10
N LEU A 49 -7.58 0.98 8.06
CA LEU A 49 -6.58 1.76 7.33
C LEU A 49 -6.19 1.00 6.07
N THR A 50 -6.10 1.69 4.94
CA THR A 50 -5.67 1.09 3.67
C THR A 50 -4.50 1.84 3.07
N CYS A 51 -3.63 1.12 2.37
CA CYS A 51 -2.59 1.74 1.55
C CYS A 51 -2.10 0.79 0.46
N THR A 52 -1.35 1.33 -0.48
CA THR A 52 -0.59 0.58 -1.46
C THR A 52 0.89 0.51 -1.08
N ALA A 53 1.60 -0.47 -1.62
CA ALA A 53 3.05 -0.54 -1.52
C ALA A 53 3.70 0.78 -2.00
N GLY A 54 4.77 1.20 -1.32
CA GLY A 54 5.53 2.39 -1.69
C GLY A 54 6.24 2.19 -3.03
N LYS A 55 6.05 3.13 -3.96
CA LYS A 55 6.54 3.03 -5.35
C LYS A 55 7.61 4.08 -5.72
N GLY A 56 7.71 5.18 -4.96
CA GLY A 56 8.69 6.24 -5.24
C GLY A 56 10.12 5.84 -4.86
N ASP A 57 11.13 6.53 -5.40
CA ASP A 57 12.54 6.24 -5.10
C ASP A 57 12.88 6.47 -3.62
N GLN A 58 12.19 7.41 -2.98
CA GLN A 58 12.36 7.66 -1.55
C GLN A 58 11.67 6.58 -0.70
N PRO A 59 12.37 5.97 0.27
CA PRO A 59 11.73 5.06 1.22
C PRO A 59 10.65 5.82 2.02
N PRO A 60 9.52 5.16 2.35
CA PRO A 60 8.50 5.77 3.21
C PRO A 60 9.09 6.03 4.60
N VAL A 61 8.67 7.13 5.22
CA VAL A 61 9.00 7.41 6.62
C VAL A 61 8.25 6.43 7.50
N LEU A 62 8.98 5.53 8.16
CA LEU A 62 8.43 4.52 9.06
C LEU A 62 8.48 5.02 10.51
N HIS A 63 7.61 4.45 11.34
CA HIS A 63 7.64 4.70 12.78
C HIS A 63 8.93 4.10 13.39
N PRO A 64 9.60 4.75 14.35
CA PRO A 64 10.88 4.29 14.91
C PRO A 64 10.88 2.81 15.32
N LEU A 65 9.88 2.36 16.08
CA LEU A 65 9.78 0.93 16.45
C LEU A 65 9.70 -0.04 15.27
N VAL A 66 9.09 0.37 14.15
CA VAL A 66 9.02 -0.46 12.93
C VAL A 66 10.38 -0.45 12.24
N GLN A 67 11.00 0.73 12.12
CA GLN A 67 12.33 0.90 11.55
C GLN A 67 13.37 0.08 12.32
N ASP A 68 13.44 0.22 13.65
CA ASP A 68 14.35 -0.51 14.53
C ASP A 68 14.19 -2.04 14.39
N PHE A 69 12.95 -2.51 14.28
CA PHE A 69 12.68 -3.94 14.05
C PHE A 69 13.24 -4.40 12.70
N LEU A 70 13.01 -3.64 11.63
CA LEU A 70 13.49 -4.00 10.29
C LEU A 70 15.02 -3.95 10.19
N ASP A 71 15.65 -2.98 10.86
CA ASP A 71 17.11 -2.80 10.89
C ASP A 71 17.83 -3.90 11.69
N THR A 72 17.13 -4.57 12.60
CA THR A 72 17.66 -5.69 13.39
C THR A 72 17.43 -7.07 12.78
N LEU A 73 16.69 -7.17 11.66
CA LEU A 73 16.44 -8.46 11.00
C LEU A 73 17.75 -9.13 10.54
N PRO A 74 17.92 -10.45 10.68
CA PRO A 74 19.05 -11.14 10.04
C PRO A 74 18.89 -11.12 8.52
N SER A 75 20.01 -11.21 7.78
CA SER A 75 20.02 -11.22 6.31
C SER A 75 19.07 -12.28 5.71
N SER A 76 18.95 -13.45 6.34
CA SER A 76 18.02 -14.53 5.93
C SER A 76 16.55 -14.13 5.95
N ARG A 77 16.17 -13.09 6.72
CA ARG A 77 14.80 -12.58 6.84
C ARG A 77 14.61 -11.20 6.21
N ARG A 78 15.65 -10.60 5.63
CA ARG A 78 15.55 -9.34 4.89
C ARG A 78 15.16 -9.59 3.44
N GLU A 79 14.34 -8.70 2.92
CA GLU A 79 13.93 -8.67 1.51
C GLU A 79 14.46 -7.40 0.85
N ARG A 80 14.65 -7.40 -0.48
CA ARG A 80 15.26 -6.25 -1.19
C ARG A 80 14.43 -4.96 -1.06
N PHE A 81 13.13 -5.11 -0.86
CA PHE A 81 12.15 -4.02 -0.73
C PHE A 81 11.65 -3.84 0.72
N THR A 82 12.47 -4.25 1.71
CA THR A 82 12.15 -4.11 3.14
C THR A 82 11.75 -2.65 3.46
N GLY A 83 10.67 -2.49 4.23
CA GLY A 83 10.15 -1.18 4.62
C GLY A 83 9.22 -0.49 3.60
N ARG A 84 9.19 -0.93 2.34
CA ARG A 84 8.28 -0.38 1.30
C ARG A 84 6.94 -1.12 1.20
N CYS A 85 6.84 -2.26 1.88
CA CYS A 85 5.65 -3.09 1.91
C CYS A 85 4.48 -2.31 2.57
N PRO A 86 3.25 -2.43 2.07
CA PRO A 86 2.11 -1.71 2.64
C PRO A 86 1.87 -2.07 4.11
N GLU A 87 2.27 -3.27 4.56
CA GLU A 87 2.21 -3.70 5.95
C GLU A 87 3.06 -2.81 6.87
N ALA A 88 4.31 -2.53 6.49
CA ALA A 88 5.20 -1.67 7.27
C ALA A 88 4.66 -0.23 7.35
N ILE A 89 4.09 0.25 6.24
CA ILE A 89 3.50 1.59 6.15
C ILE A 89 2.25 1.68 7.03
N LEU A 90 1.35 0.69 6.99
CA LEU A 90 0.12 0.67 7.79
C LEU A 90 0.41 0.56 9.29
N LEU A 91 1.33 -0.32 9.68
CA LEU A 91 1.75 -0.43 11.08
C LEU A 91 2.35 0.90 11.56
N SER A 92 3.22 1.52 10.75
CA SER A 92 3.80 2.80 11.09
C SER A 92 2.74 3.88 11.31
N ARG A 93 1.79 4.02 10.37
CA ARG A 93 0.69 4.98 10.48
C ARG A 93 -0.16 4.73 11.73
N GLN A 94 -0.51 3.47 12.01
CA GLN A 94 -1.31 3.12 13.18
C GLN A 94 -0.57 3.42 14.49
N LEU A 95 0.74 3.16 14.56
CA LEU A 95 1.54 3.46 15.75
C LEU A 95 1.70 4.97 15.96
N THR A 96 1.98 5.73 14.90
CA THR A 96 2.00 7.20 14.96
C THR A 96 0.66 7.78 15.40
N ALA A 97 -0.45 7.24 14.89
CA ALA A 97 -1.79 7.63 15.35
C ALA A 97 -2.02 7.25 16.82
N ALA A 98 -1.60 6.06 17.24
CA ALA A 98 -1.70 5.66 18.64
C ALA A 98 -0.88 6.58 19.55
N GLU A 99 0.31 7.02 19.12
CA GLU A 99 1.12 7.98 19.85
C GLU A 99 0.44 9.33 20.02
N SER A 100 -0.19 9.86 18.97
CA SER A 100 -0.86 11.16 19.02
C SER A 100 -2.08 11.17 19.94
N THR A 101 -2.74 10.01 20.14
CA THR A 101 -3.85 9.87 21.09
C THR A 101 -3.42 9.78 22.56
N ARG A 102 -2.13 9.62 22.86
CA ARG A 102 -1.64 9.54 24.25
C ARG A 102 -1.76 10.90 24.95
N SER A 103 -1.77 10.92 26.29
CA SER A 103 -1.76 12.18 27.05
C SER A 103 -0.47 12.98 26.80
N LYS A 104 -0.52 14.32 26.97
CA LYS A 104 0.65 15.20 26.78
C LYS A 104 1.88 14.76 27.60
N ARG A 105 1.68 14.21 28.81
CA ARG A 105 2.76 13.68 29.65
C ARG A 105 3.34 12.39 29.08
N ALA A 106 2.50 11.50 28.56
CA ALA A 106 2.93 10.24 27.97
C ALA A 106 3.63 10.44 26.62
N GLN A 107 3.19 11.39 25.80
CA GLN A 107 3.83 11.73 24.52
C GLN A 107 5.28 12.20 24.66
N ARG A 108 5.70 12.68 25.84
CA ARG A 108 7.11 13.03 26.10
C ARG A 108 8.05 11.82 26.09
N LYS A 109 7.50 10.62 26.24
CA LYS A 109 8.27 9.36 26.19
C LYS A 109 8.00 8.65 24.86
N PRO A 110 9.04 8.14 24.19
CA PRO A 110 8.85 7.30 23.00
C PRO A 110 7.90 6.13 23.30
N LEU A 111 7.09 5.73 22.31
CA LEU A 111 6.27 4.54 22.43
C LEU A 111 7.14 3.30 22.67
N THR A 112 6.74 2.47 23.63
CA THR A 112 7.43 1.21 23.92
C THR A 112 6.88 0.06 23.07
N ASN A 113 7.65 -1.02 22.90
CA ASN A 113 7.18 -2.23 22.22
C ASN A 113 5.92 -2.85 22.89
N GLY A 114 5.78 -2.74 24.22
CA GLY A 114 4.59 -3.20 24.94
C GLY A 114 3.35 -2.38 24.61
N GLU A 115 3.48 -1.06 24.57
CA GLU A 115 2.40 -0.16 24.17
C GLU A 115 2.03 -0.35 22.69
N ALA A 116 3.01 -0.56 21.81
CA ALA A 116 2.78 -0.86 20.40
C ALA A 116 1.95 -2.14 20.20
N ARG A 117 2.31 -3.23 20.89
CA ARG A 117 1.51 -4.47 20.88
C ARG A 117 0.10 -4.28 21.43
N ARG A 118 -0.05 -3.44 22.46
CA ARG A 118 -1.37 -3.11 23.02
C ARG A 118 -2.22 -2.30 22.02
N ALA A 119 -1.61 -1.35 21.31
CA ALA A 119 -2.27 -0.56 20.28
C ALA A 119 -2.77 -1.46 19.13
N LEU A 120 -1.96 -2.45 18.74
CA LEU A 120 -2.25 -3.39 17.66
C LEU A 120 -2.98 -4.67 18.12
N LYS A 121 -3.46 -4.72 19.36
CA LYS A 121 -4.11 -5.93 19.91
C LYS A 121 -5.34 -6.31 19.08
N HIS A 122 -5.44 -7.59 18.73
CA HIS A 122 -6.51 -8.16 17.89
C HIS A 122 -6.60 -7.58 16.48
N SER A 123 -5.55 -6.90 16.02
CA SER A 123 -5.51 -6.38 14.66
C SER A 123 -5.37 -7.49 13.63
N ARG A 124 -5.95 -7.25 12.45
CA ARG A 124 -5.92 -8.15 11.31
C ARG A 124 -5.46 -7.39 10.09
N LEU A 125 -4.62 -8.02 9.27
CA LEU A 125 -4.12 -7.42 8.04
C LEU A 125 -4.41 -8.33 6.87
N THR A 126 -4.92 -7.78 5.77
CA THR A 126 -5.06 -8.51 4.50
C THR A 126 -4.40 -7.71 3.40
N ALA A 127 -3.90 -8.41 2.38
CA ALA A 127 -3.25 -7.78 1.23
C ALA A 127 -3.65 -8.46 -0.07
N ARG A 128 -3.67 -7.68 -1.15
CA ARG A 128 -4.19 -8.07 -2.46
C ARG A 128 -3.20 -7.64 -3.53
N ARG A 129 -2.93 -8.52 -4.49
CA ARG A 129 -2.07 -8.20 -5.63
C ARG A 129 -2.79 -7.20 -6.54
N ILE A 130 -2.09 -6.15 -6.93
CA ILE A 130 -2.56 -5.23 -7.99
C ILE A 130 -1.78 -5.59 -9.26
N ARG A 131 -2.51 -5.90 -10.31
CA ARG A 131 -2.00 -6.23 -11.65
C ARG A 131 -2.78 -5.46 -12.71
N GLU A 132 -2.32 -5.51 -13.96
CA GLU A 132 -3.06 -4.93 -15.09
C GLU A 132 -4.42 -5.63 -15.30
N ASP A 133 -5.30 -4.96 -16.03
CA ASP A 133 -6.59 -5.54 -16.42
C ASP A 133 -6.41 -6.86 -17.19
N GLY A 134 -7.26 -7.84 -16.88
CA GLY A 134 -7.19 -9.19 -17.44
C GLY A 134 -6.09 -10.10 -16.85
N ASP A 135 -5.25 -9.64 -15.93
CA ASP A 135 -4.30 -10.53 -15.23
C ASP A 135 -5.04 -11.38 -14.17
N PRO A 136 -4.98 -12.72 -14.24
CA PRO A 136 -5.72 -13.59 -13.34
C PRO A 136 -5.25 -13.50 -11.88
N MET A 137 -4.04 -12.98 -11.63
CA MET A 137 -3.54 -12.78 -10.28
C MET A 137 -4.01 -11.45 -9.68
N HIS A 138 -4.64 -10.56 -10.45
CA HIS A 138 -5.23 -9.34 -9.90
C HIS A 138 -6.24 -9.68 -8.80
N GLY A 139 -6.18 -8.97 -7.66
CA GLY A 139 -7.11 -9.18 -6.55
C GLY A 139 -6.90 -10.49 -5.77
N SER A 140 -5.97 -11.36 -6.17
CA SER A 140 -5.62 -12.54 -5.37
C SER A 140 -4.92 -12.13 -4.06
N TYR A 141 -5.06 -12.96 -3.01
CA TYR A 141 -4.42 -12.72 -1.73
C TYR A 141 -2.89 -12.68 -1.88
N ALA A 142 -2.26 -11.63 -1.36
CA ALA A 142 -0.82 -11.47 -1.30
C ALA A 142 -0.34 -11.83 0.13
N PRO A 143 0.34 -12.96 0.35
CA PRO A 143 0.91 -13.26 1.65
C PRO A 143 2.01 -12.26 1.99
N PRO A 144 2.19 -11.91 3.28
CA PRO A 144 3.24 -10.99 3.69
C PRO A 144 4.62 -11.55 3.33
N CYS A 145 5.54 -10.68 2.92
CA CYS A 145 6.92 -11.10 2.62
C CYS A 145 7.64 -11.62 3.88
N ARG A 146 8.84 -12.20 3.74
CA ARG A 146 9.59 -12.78 4.89
C ARG A 146 9.82 -11.76 6.01
N SER A 147 10.20 -10.53 5.67
CA SER A 147 10.45 -9.45 6.64
C SER A 147 9.15 -9.01 7.32
N CYS A 148 8.08 -8.82 6.54
CA CYS A 148 6.79 -8.41 7.08
C CYS A 148 6.15 -9.51 7.93
N THR A 149 6.32 -10.78 7.59
CA THR A 149 5.85 -11.91 8.43
C THR A 149 6.46 -11.85 9.83
N ALA A 150 7.77 -11.66 9.92
CA ALA A 150 8.45 -11.53 11.21
C ALA A 150 7.99 -10.29 11.99
N MET A 151 7.82 -9.16 11.31
CA MET A 151 7.35 -7.90 11.89
C MET A 151 5.92 -8.01 12.42
N LEU A 152 5.00 -8.55 11.63
CA LEU A 152 3.60 -8.75 12.03
C LEU A 152 3.52 -9.65 13.26
N ALA A 153 4.31 -10.74 13.29
CA ALA A 153 4.40 -11.62 14.46
C ALA A 153 4.93 -10.88 15.69
N HIS A 154 5.97 -10.06 15.55
CA HIS A 154 6.55 -9.27 16.65
C HIS A 154 5.53 -8.30 17.27
N PHE A 155 4.70 -7.66 16.46
CA PHE A 155 3.67 -6.72 16.92
C PHE A 155 2.31 -7.37 17.25
N GLY A 156 2.14 -8.67 17.00
CA GLY A 156 0.91 -9.40 17.28
C GLY A 156 -0.23 -9.12 16.28
N VAL A 157 0.10 -8.75 15.05
CA VAL A 157 -0.85 -8.50 13.96
C VAL A 157 -1.07 -9.79 13.18
N ARG A 158 -2.33 -10.19 12.97
CA ARG A 158 -2.64 -11.44 12.27
C ARG A 158 -2.85 -11.20 10.77
N PRO A 159 -2.02 -11.74 9.86
CA PRO A 159 -2.36 -11.76 8.44
C PRO A 159 -3.57 -12.67 8.21
N VAL A 160 -4.53 -12.23 7.39
CA VAL A 160 -5.75 -12.97 7.06
C VAL A 160 -5.97 -13.03 5.55
N ASP A 161 -6.24 -14.23 5.06
CA ASP A 161 -6.78 -14.43 3.72
C ASP A 161 -8.31 -14.39 3.79
N LEU A 162 -8.89 -13.35 3.21
CA LEU A 162 -10.33 -13.17 3.19
C LEU A 162 -11.02 -14.00 2.10
N THR A 163 -10.27 -14.62 1.17
CA THR A 163 -10.87 -15.53 0.17
C THR A 163 -11.39 -16.81 0.81
N THR A 164 -10.68 -17.33 1.81
CA THR A 164 -11.11 -18.50 2.59
C THR A 164 -12.21 -18.16 3.59
N THR A 165 -12.21 -16.93 4.12
CA THR A 165 -13.15 -16.51 5.17
C THR A 165 -14.53 -16.17 4.61
N GLY A 166 -14.62 -15.71 3.35
CA GLY A 166 -15.90 -15.41 2.68
C GLY A 166 -16.84 -16.61 2.54
N ALA A 167 -16.33 -17.84 2.64
CA ALA A 167 -17.15 -19.06 2.68
C ALA A 167 -17.78 -19.33 4.06
N ALA A 168 -17.23 -18.79 5.15
CA ALA A 168 -17.67 -19.11 6.51
C ALA A 168 -18.71 -18.13 7.10
N THR A 169 -18.83 -16.91 6.56
CA THR A 169 -19.73 -15.87 7.12
C THR A 169 -21.11 -15.81 6.47
N ALA A 170 -21.43 -16.71 5.53
CA ALA A 170 -22.76 -16.78 4.91
C ALA A 170 -23.76 -17.72 5.64
N ALA A 171 -23.32 -18.44 6.67
CA ALA A 171 -24.10 -19.49 7.33
C ALA A 171 -24.74 -19.11 8.69
N GLU A 172 -24.64 -17.86 9.15
CA GLU A 172 -25.21 -17.44 10.44
C GLU A 172 -26.11 -16.22 10.29
N LYS A 173 -27.16 -16.37 9.48
CA LYS A 173 -28.46 -15.67 9.60
C LYS A 173 -29.54 -16.57 9.00
N GLY A 174 -30.08 -17.46 9.83
CA GLY A 174 -31.25 -18.29 9.58
C GLY A 174 -31.89 -18.64 10.91
#